data_AF-A0A2V6ZCW4-F1
#
_entry.id   AF-A0A2V6ZCW4-F1
#
_cell.length_a   1.000
_cell.length_b   1.000
_cell.length_c   1.000
_cell.angle_alpha   90.00
_cell.angle_beta   90.00
_cell.angle_gamma   90.00
#
_symmetry.space_group_name_H-M   'P 1'
#
loop_
_entity.id
_entity.type
_entity.pdbx_description
1 polymer ?
#
loop_
_entity_poly.entity_id
_entity_poly.type
_entity_poly.pdbx_seq_one_letter_code
_entity_poly.pdbx_strand_id
1 'polypeptide(L)'
;LPGPLAIQVGIWISYIRGGFWGAWAGGWAFILPNFIIVTALGALYVQFEGLPAVAAIFYGVSPAVIALILHSCYRLTKLGMKDWLEWALAAAAFAITVAVRAEVALVFIGCGIVGLLYYGSLFRGFRVGSTTSLMVGVPLVASGVPEGSFGALLGKLLVFFLKAGSLTFGSGLVIVPFLEKGLVQQTGWLNEREFLVAVAMGMISPGPVVITATFVGYLVAAQRASSLLGGLWGSLTSTIGIFLPSFLLILIVAPILVRYRQNPNVQGFIKGAYAAAIGTILGACVLLGKIAIGDWLTALVALGSLVVLFRWKVSNPLLVAATAIVGLIAFPLLKPEWVFVK
;
A
#
# COMPACT_ATOMS: atom_id res chain seq x y z
N LEU A 1 -7.69 11.79 -5.80
CA LEU A 1 -6.45 12.31 -5.18
C LEU A 1 -5.57 11.13 -4.81
N PRO A 2 -4.24 11.27 -4.83
CA PRO A 2 -3.37 10.23 -4.27
C PRO A 2 -3.64 10.09 -2.76
N GLY A 3 -3.85 8.85 -2.32
CA GLY A 3 -4.16 8.45 -0.95
C GLY A 3 -5.31 7.45 -0.84
N PRO A 4 -5.45 6.78 0.32
CA PRO A 4 -6.52 5.81 0.56
C PRO A 4 -7.91 6.45 0.54
N LEU A 5 -8.75 5.98 -0.38
CA LEU A 5 -10.07 6.54 -0.67
C LEU A 5 -10.98 6.68 0.56
N ALA A 6 -11.01 5.68 1.45
CA ALA A 6 -11.86 5.71 2.64
C ALA A 6 -11.50 6.87 3.59
N ILE A 7 -10.20 7.12 3.80
CA ILE A 7 -9.72 8.24 4.61
C ILE A 7 -10.03 9.57 3.94
N GLN A 8 -9.76 9.69 2.64
CA GLN A 8 -10.01 10.92 1.90
C GLN A 8 -11.50 11.32 1.94
N VAL A 9 -12.40 10.35 1.76
CA VAL A 9 -13.85 10.57 1.86
C VAL A 9 -14.23 10.97 3.28
N GLY A 10 -13.70 10.28 4.30
CA GLY A 10 -13.94 10.62 5.71
C GLY A 10 -13.52 12.05 6.04
N ILE A 11 -12.27 12.42 5.73
CA ILE A 11 -11.73 13.77 5.96
C ILE A 11 -12.55 14.81 5.20
N TRP A 12 -12.93 14.54 3.95
CA TRP A 12 -13.70 15.48 3.13
C TRP A 12 -15.12 15.72 3.67
N ILE A 13 -15.81 14.67 4.11
CA ILE A 13 -17.13 14.82 4.74
C ILE A 13 -17.01 15.64 6.03
N SER A 14 -15.99 15.37 6.84
CA SER A 14 -15.74 16.14 8.06
C SER A 14 -15.34 17.59 7.77
N TYR A 15 -14.60 17.84 6.67
CA TYR A 15 -14.28 19.18 6.19
C TYR A 15 -15.55 19.95 5.79
N ILE A 16 -16.46 19.32 5.06
CA ILE A 16 -17.74 19.96 4.68
C ILE A 16 -18.57 20.33 5.92
N ARG A 17 -18.56 19.47 6.96
CA ARG A 17 -19.35 19.69 8.18
C ARG A 17 -18.74 20.68 9.17
N GLY A 18 -17.41 20.69 9.32
CA GLY A 18 -16.73 21.44 10.39
C GLY A 18 -15.54 22.28 9.90
N GLY A 19 -15.42 22.50 8.59
CA GLY A 19 -14.31 23.24 7.99
C GLY A 19 -12.95 22.59 8.26
N PHE A 20 -11.92 23.43 8.40
CA PHE A 20 -10.56 22.99 8.65
C PHE A 20 -10.42 22.12 9.91
N TRP A 21 -11.04 22.52 11.02
CA TRP A 21 -10.99 21.77 12.27
C TRP A 21 -11.79 20.47 12.22
N GLY A 22 -12.92 20.46 11.50
CA GLY A 22 -13.68 19.24 11.22
C GLY A 22 -12.82 18.21 10.48
N ALA A 23 -12.05 18.63 9.49
CA ALA A 23 -11.14 17.75 8.76
C ALA A 23 -10.08 17.10 9.68
N TRP A 24 -9.46 17.88 10.57
CA TRP A 24 -8.49 17.37 11.54
C TRP A 24 -9.10 16.38 12.53
N ALA A 25 -10.26 16.72 13.10
CA ALA A 25 -10.97 15.84 14.02
C ALA A 25 -11.37 14.52 13.32
N GLY A 26 -11.95 14.61 12.12
CA GLY A 26 -12.34 13.44 11.33
C GLY A 26 -11.16 12.57 10.89
N GLY A 27 -10.06 13.20 10.47
CA GLY A 27 -8.84 12.49 10.07
C GLY A 27 -8.22 11.69 11.21
N TRP A 28 -8.01 12.33 12.37
CA TRP A 28 -7.45 11.65 13.54
C TRP A 28 -8.41 10.60 14.12
N ALA A 29 -9.70 10.89 14.19
CA ALA A 29 -10.69 9.91 14.65
C ALA A 29 -10.71 8.64 13.78
N PHE A 30 -10.37 8.76 12.49
CA PHE A 30 -10.28 7.63 11.58
C PHE A 30 -8.93 6.89 11.68
N ILE A 31 -7.82 7.62 11.80
CA ILE A 31 -6.46 7.03 11.81
C ILE A 31 -6.10 6.42 13.17
N LEU A 32 -6.46 7.09 14.27
CA LEU A 32 -5.97 6.76 15.61
C LEU A 32 -6.39 5.37 16.12
N PRO A 33 -7.65 4.91 15.97
CA PRO A 33 -8.03 3.56 16.40
C PRO A 33 -7.22 2.49 15.68
N ASN A 34 -7.01 2.66 14.37
CA ASN A 34 -6.26 1.73 13.56
C ASN A 34 -4.75 1.75 13.90
N PHE A 35 -4.21 2.95 14.14
CA PHE A 35 -2.85 3.12 14.63
C PHE A 35 -2.59 2.35 15.93
N ILE A 36 -3.51 2.44 16.89
CA ILE A 36 -3.39 1.73 18.17
C ILE A 36 -3.39 0.22 17.95
N ILE A 37 -4.36 -0.29 17.19
CA ILE A 37 -4.49 -1.73 16.91
C ILE A 37 -3.23 -2.24 16.21
N VAL A 38 -2.80 -1.59 15.14
CA VAL A 38 -1.66 -2.06 14.33
C VAL A 38 -0.33 -1.92 15.06
N THR A 39 -0.15 -0.87 15.87
CA THR A 39 1.03 -0.72 16.72
C THR A 39 1.07 -1.79 17.80
N ALA A 40 -0.06 -2.10 18.43
CA ALA A 40 -0.16 -3.19 19.40
C ALA A 40 0.17 -4.55 18.76
N LEU A 41 -0.35 -4.79 17.55
CA LEU A 41 -0.03 -5.99 16.78
C LEU A 41 1.46 -6.06 16.40
N GLY A 42 2.08 -4.93 16.08
CA GLY A 42 3.53 -4.82 15.86
C GLY A 42 4.33 -5.19 17.11
N ALA A 43 3.91 -4.68 18.28
CA ALA A 43 4.54 -4.99 19.56
C ALA A 43 4.45 -6.49 19.90
N LEU A 44 3.27 -7.08 19.71
CA LEU A 44 3.06 -8.51 19.90
C LEU A 44 3.90 -9.33 18.92
N TYR A 45 3.96 -8.94 17.65
CA TYR A 45 4.77 -9.64 16.65
C TYR A 45 6.24 -9.68 17.07
N VAL A 46 6.86 -8.52 17.35
CA VAL A 46 8.28 -8.45 17.71
C VAL A 46 8.58 -9.22 19.01
N GLN A 47 7.64 -9.23 19.95
CA GLN A 47 7.79 -9.96 21.21
C GLN A 47 7.68 -11.48 21.04
N PHE A 48 6.86 -11.95 20.10
CA PHE A 48 6.52 -13.37 19.94
C PHE A 48 7.06 -14.02 18.66
N GLU A 49 7.81 -13.30 17.83
CA GLU A 49 8.34 -13.78 16.53
C GLU A 49 9.16 -15.08 16.65
N GLY A 50 9.79 -15.33 17.81
CA GLY A 50 10.53 -16.57 18.07
C GLY A 50 9.65 -17.81 18.35
N LEU A 51 8.33 -17.66 18.48
CA LEU A 51 7.44 -18.78 18.75
C LEU A 51 7.02 -19.50 17.46
N PRO A 52 7.04 -20.85 17.44
CA PRO A 52 6.61 -21.62 16.27
C PRO A 52 5.13 -21.38 15.93
N ALA A 53 4.31 -21.02 16.92
CA ALA A 53 2.91 -20.66 16.71
C ALA A 53 2.75 -19.41 15.83
N VAL A 54 3.66 -18.43 15.93
CA VAL A 54 3.62 -17.22 15.11
C VAL A 54 3.98 -17.56 13.66
N ALA A 55 5.03 -18.36 13.45
CA ALA A 55 5.37 -18.88 12.12
C ALA A 55 4.21 -19.69 11.50
N ALA A 56 3.50 -20.49 12.29
CA ALA A 56 2.36 -21.27 11.86
C ALA A 56 1.18 -20.41 11.37
N ILE A 57 0.86 -19.33 12.09
CA ILE A 57 -0.18 -18.38 11.68
C ILE A 57 0.18 -17.81 10.30
N PHE A 58 1.41 -17.34 10.13
CA PHE A 58 1.81 -16.70 8.87
C PHE A 58 1.93 -17.67 7.70
N TYR A 59 2.31 -18.92 7.96
CA TYR A 59 2.26 -19.99 6.96
C TYR A 59 0.85 -20.14 6.35
N GLY A 60 -0.20 -20.05 7.17
CA GLY A 60 -1.58 -20.08 6.68
C GLY A 60 -2.06 -18.75 6.06
N VAL A 61 -1.65 -17.62 6.63
CA VAL A 61 -2.14 -16.29 6.23
C VAL A 61 -1.52 -15.78 4.93
N SER A 62 -0.22 -15.97 4.70
CA SER A 62 0.48 -15.40 3.53
C SER A 62 -0.15 -15.79 2.18
N PRO A 63 -0.51 -17.06 1.92
CA PRO A 63 -1.20 -17.45 0.68
C PRO A 63 -2.59 -16.80 0.54
N ALA A 64 -3.30 -16.60 1.66
CA ALA A 64 -4.60 -15.96 1.69
C ALA A 64 -4.51 -14.46 1.33
N VAL A 65 -3.45 -13.78 1.76
CA VAL A 65 -3.17 -12.38 1.41
C VAL A 65 -2.97 -12.22 -0.09
N ILE A 66 -2.22 -13.12 -0.73
CA ILE A 66 -2.07 -13.11 -2.19
C ILE A 66 -3.44 -13.24 -2.88
N ALA A 67 -4.29 -14.17 -2.42
CA ALA A 67 -5.64 -14.32 -2.94
C ALA A 67 -6.51 -13.06 -2.74
N LEU A 68 -6.39 -12.38 -1.59
CA LEU A 68 -7.07 -11.12 -1.30
C LEU A 68 -6.63 -9.98 -2.23
N ILE A 69 -5.32 -9.86 -2.48
CA ILE A 69 -4.79 -8.85 -3.40
C ILE A 69 -5.30 -9.14 -4.82
N LEU A 70 -5.23 -10.40 -5.29
CA LEU A 70 -5.72 -10.81 -6.60
C LEU A 70 -7.22 -10.53 -6.78
N HIS A 71 -8.05 -10.92 -5.81
CA HIS A 71 -9.49 -10.66 -5.84
C HIS A 71 -9.79 -9.15 -5.87
N SER A 72 -9.01 -8.36 -5.14
CA SER A 72 -9.15 -6.91 -5.14
C SER A 72 -8.75 -6.28 -6.48
N CYS A 73 -7.68 -6.76 -7.12
CA CYS A 73 -7.31 -6.38 -8.47
C CYS A 73 -8.42 -6.69 -9.48
N TYR A 74 -9.01 -7.88 -9.40
CA TYR A 74 -10.14 -8.24 -10.24
C TYR A 74 -11.31 -7.26 -10.07
N ARG A 75 -11.66 -6.93 -8.84
CA ARG A 75 -12.74 -5.97 -8.55
C ARG A 75 -12.44 -4.57 -9.10
N LEU A 76 -11.20 -4.10 -8.95
CA LEU A 76 -10.77 -2.79 -9.48
C LEU A 76 -10.81 -2.78 -11.01
N THR A 77 -10.31 -3.83 -11.65
CA THR A 77 -10.33 -4.00 -13.10
C THR A 77 -11.77 -3.89 -13.63
N LYS A 78 -12.71 -4.63 -13.05
CA LYS A 78 -14.12 -4.61 -13.48
C LYS A 78 -14.81 -3.26 -13.28
N LEU A 79 -14.39 -2.48 -12.28
CA LEU A 79 -14.98 -1.18 -11.96
C LEU A 79 -14.40 -0.03 -12.79
N GLY A 80 -13.10 -0.08 -13.07
CA GLY A 80 -12.37 1.07 -13.62
C GLY A 80 -11.73 0.86 -15.00
N MET A 81 -11.60 -0.37 -15.50
CA MET A 81 -11.04 -0.64 -16.83
C MET A 81 -12.12 -1.01 -17.83
N LYS A 82 -12.34 -0.15 -18.83
CA LYS A 82 -13.34 -0.32 -19.90
C LYS A 82 -12.73 -0.28 -21.29
N ASP A 83 -11.63 0.46 -21.45
CA ASP A 83 -11.04 0.76 -22.76
C ASP A 83 -9.84 -0.16 -23.04
N TRP A 84 -9.61 -0.50 -24.31
CA TRP A 84 -8.50 -1.39 -24.71
C TRP A 84 -7.13 -0.85 -24.31
N LEU A 85 -6.95 0.48 -24.34
CA LEU A 85 -5.68 1.12 -23.97
C LEU A 85 -5.39 0.91 -22.48
N GLU A 86 -6.42 0.93 -21.62
CA GLU A 86 -6.24 0.68 -20.18
C GLU A 86 -5.71 -0.74 -19.98
N TRP A 87 -6.24 -1.73 -20.71
CA TRP A 87 -5.73 -3.11 -20.70
C TRP A 87 -4.29 -3.21 -21.22
N ALA A 88 -3.95 -2.51 -22.31
CA ALA A 88 -2.60 -2.48 -22.84
C ALA A 88 -1.60 -1.85 -21.85
N LEU A 89 -1.97 -0.74 -21.20
CA LEU A 89 -1.16 -0.08 -20.17
C LEU A 89 -0.99 -0.96 -18.93
N ALA A 90 -2.05 -1.64 -18.50
CA ALA A 90 -1.98 -2.58 -17.39
C ALA A 90 -1.07 -3.77 -17.71
N ALA A 91 -1.16 -4.35 -18.92
CA ALA A 91 -0.30 -5.44 -19.36
C ALA A 91 1.17 -5.01 -19.46
N ALA A 92 1.44 -3.81 -20.00
CA ALA A 92 2.78 -3.24 -20.05
C ALA A 92 3.34 -3.01 -18.64
N ALA A 93 2.56 -2.41 -17.74
CA ALA A 93 2.96 -2.18 -16.35
C ALA A 93 3.22 -3.50 -15.60
N PHE A 94 2.40 -4.52 -15.83
CA PHE A 94 2.60 -5.88 -15.33
C PHE A 94 3.94 -6.46 -15.80
N ALA A 95 4.19 -6.46 -17.12
CA ALA A 95 5.42 -6.99 -17.70
C ALA A 95 6.66 -6.26 -17.17
N ILE A 96 6.61 -4.92 -17.09
CA ILE A 96 7.69 -4.10 -16.53
C ILE A 96 7.95 -4.44 -15.07
N THR A 97 6.90 -4.65 -14.27
CA THR A 97 7.03 -4.98 -12.84
C THR A 97 7.69 -6.35 -12.66
N VAL A 98 7.27 -7.35 -13.44
CA VAL A 98 7.82 -8.71 -13.35
C VAL A 98 9.25 -8.79 -13.89
N ALA A 99 9.56 -8.11 -15.00
CA ALA A 99 10.85 -8.22 -15.67
C ALA A 99 11.92 -7.29 -15.08
N VAL A 100 11.58 -6.03 -14.86
CA VAL A 100 12.55 -4.98 -14.51
C VAL A 100 12.54 -4.68 -13.02
N ARG A 101 11.50 -5.12 -12.29
CA ARG A 101 11.23 -4.67 -10.91
C ARG A 101 11.39 -3.14 -10.82
N ALA A 102 10.89 -2.42 -11.83
CA ALA A 102 11.16 -0.99 -12.05
C ALA A 102 10.50 -0.08 -11.00
N GLU A 103 10.91 1.20 -10.93
CA GLU A 103 10.31 2.13 -9.96
C GLU A 103 8.84 2.35 -10.30
N VAL A 104 7.97 1.88 -9.41
CA VAL A 104 6.51 1.90 -9.59
C VAL A 104 6.00 3.32 -9.88
N ALA A 105 6.62 4.34 -9.28
CA ALA A 105 6.27 5.74 -9.53
C ALA A 105 6.45 6.19 -10.99
N LEU A 106 7.56 5.80 -11.63
CA LEU A 106 7.82 6.17 -13.03
C LEU A 106 6.84 5.48 -13.98
N VAL A 107 6.48 4.22 -13.69
CA VAL A 107 5.47 3.48 -14.46
C VAL A 107 4.12 4.21 -14.38
N PHE A 108 3.73 4.69 -13.20
CA PHE A 108 2.47 5.41 -13.01
C PHE A 108 2.46 6.74 -13.78
N ILE A 109 3.55 7.51 -13.68
CA ILE A 109 3.67 8.80 -14.38
C ILE A 109 3.66 8.56 -15.89
N GLY A 110 4.43 7.58 -16.38
CA GLY A 110 4.51 7.23 -17.79
C GLY A 110 3.16 6.83 -18.36
N CYS A 111 2.46 5.88 -17.72
CA CYS A 111 1.13 5.47 -18.15
C CYS A 111 0.10 6.60 -18.01
N GLY A 112 0.21 7.45 -16.97
CA GLY A 112 -0.62 8.64 -16.82
C GLY A 112 -0.42 9.64 -17.95
N ILE A 113 0.82 9.89 -18.38
CA ILE A 113 1.11 10.76 -19.53
C ILE A 113 0.54 10.14 -20.81
N VAL A 114 0.71 8.84 -21.04
CA VAL A 114 0.12 8.17 -22.22
C VAL A 114 -1.42 8.27 -22.20
N GLY A 115 -2.04 8.08 -21.04
CA GLY A 115 -3.49 8.26 -20.87
C GLY A 115 -3.93 9.70 -21.13
N LEU A 116 -3.15 10.70 -20.68
CA LEU A 116 -3.40 12.11 -20.96
C LEU A 116 -3.27 12.44 -22.45
N LEU A 117 -2.30 11.87 -23.15
CA LEU A 117 -2.11 12.09 -24.58
C LEU A 117 -3.24 11.46 -25.43
N TYR A 118 -3.74 10.30 -25.01
CA TYR A 118 -4.77 9.57 -25.76
C TYR A 118 -6.20 10.05 -25.48
N TYR A 119 -6.56 10.24 -24.21
CA TYR A 119 -7.91 10.67 -23.81
C TYR A 119 -8.05 12.19 -23.65
N GLY A 120 -6.92 12.90 -23.53
CA GLY A 120 -6.92 14.34 -23.41
C GLY A 120 -7.14 15.04 -24.74
N SER A 121 -7.59 16.28 -24.67
CA SER A 121 -7.77 17.17 -25.81
C SER A 121 -6.55 18.08 -26.04
N LEU A 122 -5.39 17.76 -25.45
CA LEU A 122 -4.19 18.61 -25.42
C LEU A 122 -3.72 19.06 -26.82
N PHE A 123 -4.00 18.24 -27.85
CA PHE A 123 -3.65 18.52 -29.25
C PHE A 123 -4.81 19.05 -30.11
N ARG A 124 -6.02 19.27 -29.58
CA ARG A 124 -7.19 19.75 -30.38
C ARG A 124 -7.47 21.25 -30.25
N GLY A 125 -6.65 22.00 -29.52
CA GLY A 125 -6.82 23.44 -29.36
C GLY A 125 -5.75 24.03 -28.46
N PHE A 126 -4.57 24.28 -29.01
CA PHE A 126 -3.51 24.99 -28.30
C PHE A 126 -3.90 26.47 -28.16
N ARG A 127 -4.35 26.87 -26.97
CA ARG A 127 -4.08 28.22 -26.43
C ARG A 127 -3.20 28.02 -25.21
N VAL A 128 -1.94 28.42 -25.33
CA VAL A 128 -0.96 28.43 -24.26
C VAL A 128 -1.40 29.46 -23.22
N GLY A 129 -2.17 29.01 -22.23
CA GLY A 129 -2.30 29.70 -20.97
C GLY A 129 -1.05 29.40 -20.14
N SER A 130 -0.35 30.46 -19.75
CA SER A 130 0.87 30.46 -18.95
C SER A 130 0.90 29.32 -17.92
N THR A 131 1.78 28.35 -18.15
CA THR A 131 2.20 27.36 -17.17
C THR A 131 2.93 28.11 -16.06
N THR A 132 2.20 28.49 -15.01
CA THR A 132 2.80 28.57 -13.68
C THR A 132 3.16 27.16 -13.27
N SER A 133 4.35 26.74 -13.67
CA SER A 133 5.07 25.63 -13.09
C SER A 133 5.23 25.93 -11.60
N LEU A 134 4.27 25.48 -10.79
CA LEU A 134 4.53 25.22 -9.38
C LEU A 134 5.48 24.03 -9.34
N MET A 135 6.77 24.32 -9.54
CA MET A 135 7.82 23.53 -8.92
C MET A 135 7.54 23.61 -7.42
N VAL A 136 6.79 22.63 -6.92
CA VAL A 136 6.76 22.34 -5.49
C VAL A 136 8.18 21.92 -5.18
N GLY A 137 8.97 22.89 -4.72
CA GLY A 137 10.28 22.63 -4.14
C GLY A 137 10.07 21.60 -3.05
N VAL A 138 10.56 20.38 -3.29
CA VAL A 138 10.78 19.43 -2.21
C VAL A 138 11.72 20.15 -1.25
N PRO A 139 11.34 20.42 0.01
CA PRO A 139 12.29 20.94 0.96
C PRO A 139 13.31 19.82 1.15
N LEU A 140 14.49 19.98 0.56
CA LEU A 140 15.65 19.16 0.87
C LEU A 140 16.10 19.57 2.27
N VAL A 141 15.40 19.06 3.29
CA VAL A 141 15.90 19.10 4.66
C VAL A 141 17.01 18.06 4.74
N ALA A 142 18.18 18.43 4.24
CA ALA A 142 19.44 17.81 4.57
C ALA A 142 19.91 18.45 5.89
N SER A 143 19.31 18.05 7.00
CA SER A 143 19.97 18.20 8.30
C SER A 143 20.90 17.00 8.46
N GLY A 144 22.19 17.28 8.67
CA GLY A 144 23.20 16.28 8.96
C GLY A 144 22.85 15.55 10.26
N VAL A 145 22.11 14.45 10.12
CA VAL A 145 21.92 13.49 11.19
C VAL A 145 22.99 12.41 11.01
N PRO A 146 23.80 12.10 12.03
CA PRO A 146 24.82 11.05 11.94
C PRO A 146 24.22 9.78 11.33
N GLU A 147 24.88 9.24 10.30
CA GLU A 147 24.36 8.17 9.42
C GLU A 147 24.03 6.85 10.14
N GLY A 148 24.35 6.74 11.44
CA GLY A 148 24.03 5.60 12.29
C GLY A 148 23.00 5.86 13.40
N SER A 149 22.50 7.08 13.61
CA SER A 149 21.62 7.36 14.75
C SER A 149 20.18 6.90 14.51
N PHE A 150 19.49 6.52 15.58
CA PHE A 150 18.07 6.15 15.52
C PHE A 150 17.19 7.25 14.91
N GLY A 151 17.53 8.52 15.16
CA GLY A 151 16.86 9.68 14.53
C GLY A 151 17.00 9.71 13.01
N ALA A 152 18.14 9.27 12.46
CA ALA A 152 18.34 9.20 11.01
C ALA A 152 17.43 8.14 10.36
N LEU A 153 17.23 7.00 11.04
CA LEU A 153 16.28 5.98 10.58
C LEU A 153 14.85 6.53 10.55
N LEU A 154 14.41 7.19 11.63
CA LEU A 154 13.08 7.80 11.69
C LEU A 154 12.88 8.85 10.58
N GLY A 155 13.92 9.64 10.29
CA GLY A 155 13.92 10.56 9.15
C GLY A 155 13.78 9.84 7.80
N LYS A 156 14.53 8.75 7.58
CA LYS A 156 14.42 7.93 6.37
C LYS A 156 13.03 7.31 6.23
N LEU A 157 12.47 6.75 7.30
CA LEU A 157 11.09 6.22 7.32
C LEU A 157 10.08 7.31 6.97
N LEU A 158 10.19 8.48 7.61
CA LEU A 158 9.31 9.62 7.35
C LEU A 158 9.36 10.03 5.87
N VAL A 159 10.55 10.24 5.30
CA VAL A 159 10.72 10.65 3.90
C VAL A 159 10.21 9.56 2.95
N PHE A 160 10.51 8.29 3.22
CA PHE A 160 10.05 7.17 2.42
C PHE A 160 8.51 7.10 2.38
N PHE A 161 7.87 7.14 3.54
CA PHE A 161 6.41 7.08 3.63
C PHE A 161 5.74 8.37 3.16
N LEU A 162 6.39 9.52 3.29
CA LEU A 162 5.92 10.78 2.69
C LEU A 162 5.89 10.68 1.16
N LYS A 163 6.95 10.11 0.56
CA LYS A 163 7.00 9.82 -0.88
C LYS A 163 5.91 8.81 -1.26
N ALA A 164 5.78 7.72 -0.50
CA ALA A 164 4.76 6.69 -0.74
C ALA A 164 3.34 7.27 -0.68
N GLY A 165 3.02 8.05 0.37
CA GLY A 165 1.71 8.67 0.58
C GLY A 165 1.36 9.73 -0.47
N SER A 166 2.36 10.38 -1.05
CA SER A 166 2.19 11.36 -2.14
C SER A 166 1.93 10.72 -3.50
N LEU A 167 2.46 9.52 -3.72
CA LEU A 167 2.47 8.85 -5.03
C LEU A 167 1.44 7.71 -5.14
N THR A 168 0.76 7.35 -4.06
CA THR A 168 -0.23 6.25 -4.07
C THR A 168 -1.54 6.72 -4.66
N PHE A 169 -1.89 6.32 -5.87
CA PHE A 169 -3.19 6.62 -6.46
C PHE A 169 -4.18 5.46 -6.32
N GLY A 170 -5.32 5.67 -5.66
CA GLY A 170 -6.45 4.72 -5.71
C GLY A 170 -6.69 3.93 -4.42
N SER A 171 -7.12 2.67 -4.56
CA SER A 171 -7.42 1.81 -3.41
C SER A 171 -6.13 1.58 -2.60
N GLY A 172 -6.25 1.41 -1.28
CA GLY A 172 -5.08 1.27 -0.41
C GLY A 172 -4.12 0.11 -0.75
N LEU A 173 -4.50 -0.77 -1.69
CA LEU A 173 -3.69 -1.87 -2.21
C LEU A 173 -2.67 -1.45 -3.26
N VAL A 174 -2.90 -0.31 -3.92
CA VAL A 174 -2.02 0.21 -4.96
C VAL A 174 -0.64 0.57 -4.42
N ILE A 175 -0.53 0.77 -3.11
CA ILE A 175 0.73 1.05 -2.45
C ILE A 175 1.61 -0.19 -2.29
N VAL A 176 1.03 -1.39 -2.31
CA VAL A 176 1.73 -2.65 -1.99
C VAL A 176 2.95 -2.86 -2.90
N PRO A 177 2.89 -2.71 -4.24
CA PRO A 177 4.06 -2.84 -5.10
C PRO A 177 5.13 -1.78 -4.83
N PHE A 178 4.72 -0.55 -4.50
CA PHE A 178 5.65 0.53 -4.17
C PHE A 178 6.40 0.22 -2.86
N LEU A 179 5.69 -0.28 -1.84
CA LEU A 179 6.28 -0.67 -0.57
C LEU A 179 7.15 -1.92 -0.70
N GLU A 180 6.73 -2.93 -1.46
CA GLU A 180 7.50 -4.15 -1.72
C GLU A 180 8.86 -3.81 -2.33
N LYS A 181 8.85 -3.04 -3.43
CA LYS A 181 10.08 -2.58 -4.06
C LYS A 181 10.93 -1.74 -3.10
N GLY A 182 10.34 -0.75 -2.44
CA GLY A 182 11.07 0.19 -1.61
C GLY A 182 11.68 -0.45 -0.36
N LEU A 183 10.86 -1.19 0.39
CA LEU A 183 11.23 -1.75 1.70
C LEU A 183 12.05 -3.03 1.58
N VAL A 184 11.76 -3.86 0.57
CA VAL A 184 12.42 -5.16 0.41
C VAL A 184 13.61 -5.05 -0.55
N GLN A 185 13.37 -4.55 -1.75
CA GLN A 185 14.38 -4.60 -2.81
C GLN A 185 15.40 -3.46 -2.74
N GLN A 186 14.97 -2.24 -2.38
CA GLN A 186 15.85 -1.06 -2.38
C GLN A 186 16.53 -0.84 -1.02
N THR A 187 15.78 -0.84 0.08
CA THR A 187 16.37 -0.57 1.41
C THR A 187 16.80 -1.83 2.15
N GLY A 188 16.26 -3.00 1.79
CA GLY A 188 16.48 -4.25 2.53
C GLY A 188 16.07 -4.15 4.00
N TRP A 189 15.08 -3.31 4.30
CA TRP A 189 14.58 -3.12 5.67
C TRP A 189 13.67 -4.25 6.13
N LEU A 190 13.02 -4.91 5.18
CA LEU A 190 12.20 -6.08 5.41
C LEU A 190 12.55 -7.15 4.39
N ASN A 191 12.43 -8.40 4.78
CA ASN A 191 12.42 -9.52 3.83
C ASN A 191 11.00 -9.69 3.25
N GLU A 192 10.87 -10.42 2.15
CA GLU A 192 9.59 -10.60 1.45
C GLU A 192 8.52 -11.24 2.36
N ARG A 193 8.93 -12.10 3.31
CA ARG A 193 8.03 -12.68 4.31
C ARG A 193 7.51 -11.63 5.28
N GLU A 194 8.39 -10.84 5.88
CA GLU A 194 8.00 -9.79 6.82
C GLU A 194 7.11 -8.74 6.12
N PHE A 195 7.37 -8.49 4.84
CA PHE A 195 6.51 -7.66 4.02
C PHE A 195 5.12 -8.26 3.85
N LEU A 196 5.01 -9.56 3.54
CA LEU A 196 3.72 -10.25 3.46
C LEU A 196 2.97 -10.22 4.80
N VAL A 197 3.68 -10.42 5.90
CA VAL A 197 3.13 -10.26 7.25
C VAL A 197 2.59 -8.85 7.44
N ALA A 198 3.38 -7.82 7.11
CA ALA A 198 2.96 -6.43 7.26
C ALA A 198 1.67 -6.14 6.46
N VAL A 199 1.61 -6.60 5.21
CA VAL A 199 0.42 -6.47 4.37
C VAL A 199 -0.78 -7.21 4.99
N ALA A 200 -0.56 -8.43 5.52
CA ALA A 200 -1.59 -9.19 6.21
C ALA A 200 -2.18 -8.41 7.39
N MET A 201 -1.32 -7.87 8.26
CA MET A 201 -1.71 -7.10 9.43
C MET A 201 -2.50 -5.84 9.03
N GLY A 202 -2.08 -5.17 7.95
CA GLY A 202 -2.82 -4.05 7.38
C GLY A 202 -4.21 -4.42 6.84
N MET A 203 -4.39 -5.63 6.31
CA MET A 203 -5.69 -6.10 5.80
C MET A 203 -6.64 -6.64 6.88
N ILE A 204 -6.10 -7.18 7.98
CA ILE A 204 -6.90 -7.63 9.14
C ILE A 204 -7.47 -6.41 9.88
N SER A 205 -6.69 -5.34 9.96
CA SER A 205 -7.07 -4.15 10.71
C SER A 205 -8.32 -3.46 10.13
N PRO A 206 -9.23 -2.94 10.98
CA PRO A 206 -10.38 -2.18 10.53
C PRO A 206 -9.91 -0.81 10.00
N GLY A 207 -9.63 -0.75 8.71
CA GLY A 207 -9.18 0.48 8.06
C GLY A 207 -8.61 0.27 6.66
N PRO A 208 -7.89 1.28 6.13
CA PRO A 208 -7.29 1.21 4.81
C PRO A 208 -6.01 0.41 4.90
N VAL A 209 -5.78 -0.44 3.90
CA VAL A 209 -4.58 -1.27 3.76
C VAL A 209 -3.27 -0.47 3.88
N VAL A 210 -3.31 0.83 3.59
CA VAL A 210 -2.17 1.76 3.74
C VAL A 210 -1.62 1.83 5.18
N ILE A 211 -2.42 1.47 6.20
CA ILE A 211 -1.94 1.35 7.59
C ILE A 211 -0.83 0.30 7.76
N THR A 212 -0.62 -0.57 6.76
CA THR A 212 0.57 -1.46 6.68
C THR A 212 1.87 -0.69 6.98
N ALA A 213 1.96 0.58 6.54
CA ALA A 213 3.08 1.46 6.84
C ALA A 213 3.37 1.62 8.35
N THR A 214 2.33 1.67 9.18
CA THR A 214 2.45 1.75 10.65
C THR A 214 3.12 0.50 11.21
N PHE A 215 2.72 -0.68 10.73
CA PHE A 215 3.32 -1.95 11.14
C PHE A 215 4.76 -2.08 10.66
N VAL A 216 5.03 -1.75 9.39
CA VAL A 216 6.38 -1.71 8.83
C VAL A 216 7.28 -0.80 9.66
N GLY A 217 6.81 0.43 9.94
CA GLY A 217 7.55 1.39 10.75
C GLY A 217 7.89 0.82 12.14
N TYR A 218 6.94 0.11 12.74
CA TYR A 218 7.16 -0.58 14.01
C TYR A 218 8.27 -1.61 13.90
N LEU A 219 8.18 -2.54 12.93
CA LEU A 219 9.16 -3.61 12.74
C LEU A 219 10.57 -3.05 12.53
N VAL A 220 10.73 -2.17 11.56
CA VAL A 220 12.04 -1.63 11.15
C VAL A 220 12.70 -0.86 12.31
N ALA A 221 11.92 -0.05 13.03
CA ALA A 221 12.45 0.72 14.14
C ALA A 221 12.69 -0.14 15.40
N ALA A 222 11.84 -1.12 15.68
CA ALA A 222 12.02 -2.05 16.80
C ALA A 222 13.26 -2.94 16.60
N GLN A 223 13.49 -3.44 15.38
CA GLN A 223 14.68 -4.23 15.03
C GLN A 223 15.96 -3.39 15.17
N ARG A 224 15.94 -2.12 14.76
CA ARG A 224 17.13 -1.27 14.83
C ARG A 224 17.43 -0.74 16.24
N ALA A 225 16.39 -0.40 17.00
CA ALA A 225 16.52 0.15 18.35
C ALA A 225 16.54 -0.93 19.44
N SER A 226 16.33 -2.20 19.08
CA SER A 226 16.15 -3.34 20.00
C SER A 226 15.20 -3.02 21.16
N SER A 227 14.16 -2.22 20.92
CA SER A 227 13.24 -1.75 21.95
C SER A 227 11.82 -1.54 21.41
N LEU A 228 10.82 -1.88 22.23
CA LEU A 228 9.41 -1.68 21.92
C LEU A 228 9.07 -0.19 21.76
N LEU A 229 9.75 0.67 22.52
CA LEU A 229 9.62 2.13 22.41
C LEU A 229 10.16 2.64 21.08
N GLY A 230 11.26 2.08 20.58
CA GLY A 230 11.76 2.37 19.24
C GLY A 230 10.73 2.03 18.16
N GLY A 231 10.06 0.88 18.30
CA GLY A 231 8.94 0.49 17.44
C GLY A 231 7.81 1.51 17.43
N LEU A 232 7.41 2.04 18.60
CA LEU A 232 6.35 3.06 18.69
C LEU A 232 6.72 4.35 17.93
N TRP A 233 7.97 4.80 18.01
CA TRP A 233 8.42 5.97 17.25
C TRP A 233 8.46 5.70 15.75
N GLY A 234 8.86 4.49 15.35
CA GLY A 234 8.80 4.05 13.96
C GLY A 234 7.38 4.00 13.41
N SER A 235 6.43 3.48 14.19
CA SER A 235 5.02 3.41 13.80
C SER A 235 4.42 4.80 13.68
N LEU A 236 4.70 5.71 14.63
CA LEU A 236 4.21 7.09 14.62
C LEU A 236 4.74 7.86 13.40
N THR A 237 6.06 7.82 13.18
CA THR A 237 6.70 8.53 12.05
C THR A 237 6.22 8.02 10.70
N SER A 238 6.05 6.70 10.56
CA SER A 238 5.54 6.10 9.33
C SER A 238 4.06 6.42 9.10
N THR A 239 3.25 6.46 10.15
CA THR A 239 1.83 6.86 10.10
C THR A 239 1.67 8.31 9.68
N ILE A 240 2.47 9.21 10.26
CA ILE A 240 2.51 10.61 9.85
C ILE A 240 2.97 10.71 8.40
N GLY A 241 4.08 10.07 8.05
CA GLY A 241 4.63 10.09 6.69
C GLY A 241 3.60 9.64 5.65
N ILE A 242 2.89 8.54 5.90
CA ILE A 242 1.99 7.97 4.89
C ILE A 242 0.67 8.73 4.74
N PHE A 243 0.09 9.25 5.84
CA PHE A 243 -1.22 9.91 5.79
C PHE A 243 -1.15 11.42 5.62
N LEU A 244 -0.06 12.07 6.05
CA LEU A 244 0.06 13.53 5.98
C LEU A 244 -0.06 14.08 4.55
N PRO A 245 0.58 13.50 3.51
CA PRO A 245 0.41 13.98 2.14
C PRO A 245 -1.05 13.88 1.69
N SER A 246 -1.70 12.75 1.94
CA SER A 246 -3.10 12.54 1.58
C SER A 246 -4.03 13.54 2.29
N PHE A 247 -3.75 13.83 3.57
CA PHE A 247 -4.48 14.80 4.38
C PHE A 247 -4.31 16.24 3.87
N LEU A 248 -3.10 16.64 3.50
CA LEU A 248 -2.85 17.97 2.91
C LEU A 248 -3.45 18.08 1.52
N LEU A 249 -3.35 17.03 0.70
CA LEU A 249 -3.90 16.99 -0.65
C LEU A 249 -5.43 17.08 -0.64
N ILE A 250 -6.12 16.49 0.33
CA ILE A 250 -7.58 16.65 0.43
C ILE A 250 -7.97 18.07 0.82
N LEU A 251 -7.21 18.73 1.70
CA LEU A 251 -7.49 20.12 2.09
C LEU A 251 -7.21 21.13 0.99
N ILE A 252 -6.12 20.95 0.25
CA ILE A 252 -5.63 21.93 -0.74
C ILE A 252 -6.17 21.61 -2.14
N VAL A 253 -6.05 20.36 -2.57
CA VAL A 253 -6.24 19.96 -3.97
C VAL A 253 -7.66 19.48 -4.26
N ALA A 254 -8.40 18.97 -3.27
CA ALA A 254 -9.78 18.53 -3.48
C ALA A 254 -10.71 19.64 -3.98
N PRO A 255 -10.71 20.87 -3.41
CA PRO A 255 -11.55 21.95 -3.91
C PRO A 255 -11.26 22.28 -5.38
N ILE A 256 -9.99 22.23 -5.78
CA ILE A 256 -9.53 22.48 -7.15
C ILE A 256 -9.98 21.36 -8.09
N LEU A 257 -9.80 20.10 -7.69
CA LEU A 257 -10.21 18.95 -8.51
C LEU A 257 -11.72 18.88 -8.69
N VAL A 258 -12.52 19.26 -7.69
CA VAL A 258 -13.99 19.31 -7.85
C VAL A 258 -14.37 20.30 -8.95
N ARG A 259 -13.64 21.40 -9.11
CA ARG A 259 -13.84 22.41 -10.15
C ARG A 259 -13.42 21.93 -11.55
N TYR A 260 -12.33 21.16 -11.65
CA TYR A 260 -11.77 20.72 -12.94
C TYR A 260 -12.02 19.23 -13.27
N ARG A 261 -12.86 18.54 -12.50
CA ARG A 261 -13.21 17.12 -12.68
C ARG A 261 -13.71 16.78 -14.08
N GLN A 262 -14.33 17.72 -14.78
CA GLN A 262 -14.86 17.50 -16.13
C GLN A 262 -13.80 17.65 -17.23
N ASN A 263 -12.57 18.08 -16.91
CA ASN A 263 -11.53 18.26 -17.91
C ASN A 263 -11.03 16.89 -18.44
N PRO A 264 -11.09 16.65 -19.77
CA PRO A 264 -10.69 15.37 -20.37
C PRO A 264 -9.22 15.03 -20.14
N ASN A 265 -8.32 16.02 -20.03
CA ASN A 265 -6.90 15.79 -19.76
C ASN A 265 -6.66 15.18 -18.38
N VAL A 266 -7.38 15.69 -17.37
CA VAL A 266 -7.29 15.21 -15.99
C VAL A 266 -7.83 13.78 -15.90
N GLN A 267 -8.94 13.50 -16.57
CA GLN A 267 -9.52 12.16 -16.64
C GLN A 267 -8.60 11.17 -17.37
N GLY A 268 -7.97 11.59 -18.47
CA GLY A 268 -7.01 10.78 -19.21
C GLY A 268 -5.80 10.37 -18.38
N PHE A 269 -5.21 11.31 -17.63
CA PHE A 269 -4.11 11.00 -16.72
C PHE A 269 -4.51 10.00 -15.64
N ILE A 270 -5.68 10.21 -15.02
CA ILE A 270 -6.19 9.33 -13.96
C ILE A 270 -6.43 7.92 -14.50
N LYS A 271 -7.03 7.77 -15.68
CA LYS A 271 -7.25 6.47 -16.34
C LYS A 271 -5.94 5.73 -16.58
N GLY A 272 -4.94 6.41 -17.14
CA GLY A 272 -3.62 5.83 -17.40
C GLY A 272 -2.91 5.39 -16.11
N ALA A 273 -2.90 6.25 -15.09
CA ALA A 273 -2.30 5.92 -13.79
C ALA A 273 -3.04 4.78 -13.07
N TYR A 274 -4.38 4.73 -13.20
CA TYR A 274 -5.20 3.66 -12.63
C TYR A 274 -4.94 2.30 -13.29
N ALA A 275 -4.80 2.25 -14.61
CA ALA A 275 -4.43 1.04 -15.33
C ALA A 275 -3.04 0.52 -14.92
N ALA A 276 -2.06 1.43 -14.81
CA ALA A 276 -0.72 1.09 -14.33
C ALA A 276 -0.77 0.48 -12.93
N ALA A 277 -1.54 1.08 -12.02
CA ALA A 277 -1.72 0.58 -10.67
C ALA A 277 -2.20 -0.88 -10.64
N ILE A 278 -3.20 -1.24 -11.42
CA ILE A 278 -3.71 -2.61 -11.47
C ILE A 278 -2.62 -3.55 -12.02
N GLY A 279 -1.95 -3.15 -13.10
CA GLY A 279 -0.87 -3.93 -13.70
C GLY A 279 0.30 -4.19 -12.74
N THR A 280 0.77 -3.17 -12.02
CA THR A 280 1.87 -3.32 -11.07
C THR A 280 1.49 -4.15 -9.85
N ILE A 281 0.23 -4.05 -9.36
CA ILE A 281 -0.23 -4.92 -8.25
C ILE A 281 -0.26 -6.38 -8.69
N LEU A 282 -0.77 -6.67 -9.89
CA LEU A 282 -0.75 -8.03 -10.43
C LEU A 282 0.69 -8.55 -10.59
N GLY A 283 1.62 -7.70 -11.02
CA GLY A 283 3.04 -8.04 -11.13
C GLY A 283 3.65 -8.39 -9.77
N ALA A 284 3.40 -7.56 -8.75
CA ALA A 284 3.83 -7.82 -7.38
C ALA A 284 3.21 -9.10 -6.81
N CYS A 285 1.95 -9.42 -7.12
CA CYS A 285 1.33 -10.69 -6.72
C CYS A 285 2.09 -11.90 -7.27
N VAL A 286 2.63 -11.84 -8.48
CA VAL A 286 3.42 -12.94 -9.05
C VAL A 286 4.74 -13.11 -8.29
N LEU A 287 5.41 -12.00 -7.97
CA LEU A 287 6.68 -12.02 -7.22
C LEU A 287 6.48 -12.55 -5.81
N LEU A 288 5.51 -12.00 -5.08
CA LEU A 288 5.19 -12.37 -3.72
C LEU A 288 4.54 -13.77 -3.63
N GLY A 289 3.76 -14.15 -4.63
CA GLY A 289 3.10 -15.46 -4.70
C GLY A 289 4.08 -16.62 -4.77
N LYS A 290 5.20 -16.45 -5.48
CA LYS A 290 6.28 -17.46 -5.53
C LYS A 290 6.92 -17.73 -4.16
N ILE A 291 6.83 -16.77 -3.24
CA ILE A 291 7.41 -16.85 -1.90
C ILE A 291 6.36 -17.32 -0.89
N ALA A 292 5.11 -16.89 -1.07
CA ALA A 292 4.01 -17.28 -0.19
C ALA A 292 3.54 -18.73 -0.41
N ILE A 293 3.69 -19.27 -1.63
CA ILE A 293 3.20 -20.60 -2.03
C ILE A 293 4.39 -21.52 -2.27
N GLY A 294 4.80 -22.25 -1.23
CA GLY A 294 5.94 -23.17 -1.28
C GLY A 294 5.54 -24.64 -1.38
N ASP A 295 4.31 -25.00 -1.05
CA ASP A 295 3.85 -26.39 -0.96
C ASP A 295 2.40 -26.56 -1.39
N TRP A 296 1.97 -27.82 -1.54
CA TRP A 296 0.63 -28.13 -2.02
C TRP A 296 -0.48 -27.59 -1.11
N LEU A 297 -0.25 -27.52 0.21
CA LEU A 297 -1.25 -27.00 1.14
C LEU A 297 -1.36 -25.48 1.03
N THR A 298 -0.25 -24.73 0.98
CA THR A 298 -0.31 -23.28 0.77
C THR A 298 -0.92 -22.91 -0.59
N ALA A 299 -0.70 -23.73 -1.63
CA ALA A 299 -1.38 -23.59 -2.91
C ALA A 299 -2.89 -23.82 -2.78
N LEU A 300 -3.31 -24.85 -2.03
CA LEU A 300 -4.71 -25.14 -1.75
C LEU A 300 -5.36 -24.01 -0.94
N VAL A 301 -4.68 -23.47 0.08
CA VAL A 301 -5.16 -22.33 0.87
C VAL A 301 -5.32 -21.10 -0.01
N ALA A 302 -4.37 -20.79 -0.90
CA ALA A 302 -4.48 -19.68 -1.84
C ALA A 302 -5.67 -19.84 -2.79
N LEU A 303 -5.79 -21.01 -3.43
CA LEU A 303 -6.89 -21.30 -4.37
C LEU A 303 -8.25 -21.34 -3.65
N GLY A 304 -8.32 -21.99 -2.50
CA GLY A 304 -9.53 -22.05 -1.68
C GLY A 304 -9.96 -20.67 -1.22
N SER A 305 -9.02 -19.84 -0.76
CA SER A 305 -9.28 -18.43 -0.39
C SER A 305 -9.82 -17.64 -1.58
N LEU A 306 -9.22 -17.81 -2.77
CA LEU A 306 -9.67 -17.16 -4.00
C LEU A 306 -11.10 -17.57 -4.36
N VAL A 307 -11.39 -18.87 -4.38
CA VAL A 307 -12.73 -19.42 -4.64
C VAL A 307 -13.73 -18.88 -3.63
N VAL A 308 -13.36 -18.85 -2.35
CA VAL A 308 -14.24 -18.34 -1.29
C VAL A 308 -14.59 -16.88 -1.52
N LEU A 309 -13.61 -16.04 -1.85
CA LEU A 309 -13.80 -14.62 -2.13
C LEU A 309 -14.67 -14.36 -3.36
N PHE A 310 -14.54 -15.19 -4.40
CA PHE A 310 -15.36 -15.07 -5.61
C PHE A 310 -16.79 -15.54 -5.38
N ARG A 311 -16.99 -16.60 -4.58
CA ARG A 311 -18.29 -17.26 -4.42
C ARG A 311 -19.12 -16.71 -3.26
N TRP A 312 -18.47 -16.23 -2.21
CA TRP A 312 -19.08 -15.71 -1.00
C TRP A 312 -18.52 -14.33 -0.64
N LYS A 313 -19.39 -13.42 -0.19
CA LYS A 313 -19.01 -12.07 0.30
C LYS A 313 -18.48 -12.13 1.74
N VAL A 314 -17.47 -12.97 1.98
CA VAL A 314 -16.85 -13.11 3.30
C VAL A 314 -16.03 -11.86 3.62
N SER A 315 -16.00 -11.44 4.88
CA SER A 315 -15.15 -10.31 5.30
C SER A 315 -13.67 -10.71 5.27
N ASN A 316 -12.81 -9.82 4.76
CA ASN A 316 -11.37 -10.06 4.66
C ASN A 316 -10.75 -10.50 6.00
N PRO A 317 -11.07 -9.88 7.16
CA PRO A 317 -10.50 -10.31 8.44
C PRO A 317 -10.89 -11.74 8.83
N LEU A 318 -12.12 -12.17 8.50
CA LEU A 318 -12.60 -13.51 8.84
C LEU A 318 -11.92 -14.58 7.98
N LEU A 319 -11.70 -14.29 6.70
CA LEU A 319 -10.92 -15.18 5.83
C LEU A 319 -9.50 -15.34 6.37
N VAL A 320 -8.84 -14.22 6.72
CA VAL A 320 -7.48 -14.26 7.27
C VAL A 320 -7.43 -15.05 8.57
N ALA A 321 -8.38 -14.83 9.49
CA ALA A 321 -8.49 -15.58 10.73
C ALA A 321 -8.70 -17.09 10.50
N ALA A 322 -9.55 -17.48 9.54
CA ALA A 322 -9.75 -18.89 9.19
C ALA A 322 -8.45 -19.53 8.68
N THR A 323 -7.73 -18.83 7.80
CA THR A 323 -6.46 -19.34 7.26
C THR A 323 -5.33 -19.37 8.30
N ALA A 324 -5.34 -18.45 9.28
CA ALA A 324 -4.45 -18.50 10.44
C ALA A 324 -4.68 -19.76 11.28
N ILE A 325 -5.94 -20.15 11.50
CA ILE A 325 -6.29 -21.39 12.23
C ILE A 325 -5.81 -22.62 11.44
N VAL A 326 -6.03 -22.64 10.12
CA VAL A 326 -5.52 -23.72 9.25
C VAL A 326 -3.99 -23.82 9.37
N GLY A 327 -3.29 -22.68 9.37
CA GLY A 327 -1.85 -22.61 9.58
C GLY A 327 -1.42 -23.19 10.93
N LEU A 328 -2.07 -22.80 12.03
CA LEU A 328 -1.80 -23.31 13.38
C LEU A 328 -1.93 -24.83 13.50
N ILE A 329 -2.89 -25.42 12.78
CA ILE A 329 -3.13 -26.88 12.81
C ILE A 329 -2.14 -27.62 11.89
N ALA A 330 -1.92 -27.11 10.68
CA ALA A 330 -1.15 -27.81 9.66
C ALA A 330 0.37 -27.68 9.83
N PHE A 331 0.85 -26.53 10.31
CA PHE A 331 2.27 -26.26 10.48
C PHE A 331 3.01 -27.26 11.40
N PRO A 332 2.50 -27.61 12.61
CA PRO A 332 3.16 -28.60 13.46
C PRO A 332 3.16 -30.02 12.85
N LEU A 333 2.21 -30.32 11.96
CA LEU A 333 2.09 -31.62 11.29
C LEU A 333 3.05 -31.75 10.09
N LEU A 334 3.19 -30.68 9.29
CA LEU A 334 3.96 -30.70 8.05
C LEU A 334 5.44 -30.30 8.20
N LYS A 335 5.78 -29.57 9.27
CA LYS A 335 7.14 -29.03 9.52
C LYS A 335 7.82 -28.50 8.25
N PRO A 336 7.21 -27.55 7.53
CA PRO A 336 7.73 -27.09 6.26
C PRO A 336 9.07 -26.35 6.44
N GLU A 337 10.18 -26.98 6.05
CA GLU A 337 11.53 -26.41 6.18
C GLU A 337 11.71 -25.14 5.35
N TRP A 338 10.98 -25.04 4.24
CA TRP A 338 10.98 -23.85 3.40
C TRP A 338 10.49 -22.62 4.15
N VAL A 339 9.79 -22.72 5.28
CA VAL A 339 9.30 -21.56 6.04
C VAL A 339 10.43 -20.85 6.80
N PHE A 340 11.51 -21.55 7.14
CA PHE A 340 12.63 -21.01 7.92
C PHE A 340 13.78 -20.47 7.05
N VAL A 341 13.71 -20.67 5.72
CA VAL A 341 14.70 -20.13 4.80
C VAL A 341 14.45 -18.62 4.65
N LYS A 342 15.38 -17.83 5.19
CA LYS A 342 15.42 -16.36 5.12
C LYS A 342 15.73 -15.87 3.72
#